data_AF-A0A6V7M144-F1
#
_entry.id   AF-A0A6V7M144-F1
#
_cell.length_a   1.000
_cell.length_b   1.000
_cell.length_c   1.000
_cell.angle_alpha   90.00
_cell.angle_beta   90.00
_cell.angle_gamma   90.00
#
_symmetry.space_group_name_H-M   'P 1'
#
loop_
_entity.id
_entity.type
_entity.pdbx_description
1 polymer ?
#
loop_
_entity_poly.entity_id
_entity_poly.type
_entity_poly.pdbx_seq_one_letter_code
_entity_poly.pdbx_strand_id
1 'polypeptide(L)' 'LGSDACVIIKISGPIKSHWAKSMDLDLNQLMSDGQYKEQYRLQMIKWGEEIRNKDYGYFCRAAIDMYN' A
#
# COMPACT_ATOMS: atom_id res chain seq x y z
N LEU A 1 -3.95 19.68 19.09
CA LEU A 1 -3.22 19.69 17.81
C LEU A 1 -4.25 19.94 16.71
N GLY A 2 -4.06 20.96 15.88
CA GLY A 2 -4.93 21.23 14.72
C GLY A 2 -4.56 20.32 13.53
N SER A 3 -5.30 20.41 12.43
CA SER A 3 -5.00 19.69 11.18
C SER A 3 -3.58 19.93 10.67
N ASP A 4 -2.99 21.07 11.02
CA ASP A 4 -1.63 21.46 10.61
C ASP A 4 -0.52 20.69 11.35
N ALA A 5 -0.89 19.88 12.34
CA ALA A 5 0.03 19.07 13.15
C ALA A 5 -0.35 17.58 13.18
N CYS A 6 -1.17 17.12 12.23
CA CYS A 6 -1.64 15.73 12.13
C CYS A 6 -1.64 15.26 10.68
N VAL A 7 -1.24 14.00 10.46
CA VAL A 7 -1.26 13.35 9.15
C VAL A 7 -2.00 12.02 9.20
N ILE A 8 -2.78 11.71 8.17
CA ILE A 8 -3.45 10.40 8.01
C ILE A 8 -2.51 9.47 7.25
N ILE A 9 -1.98 8.47 7.94
CA ILE A 9 -1.15 7.42 7.33
C ILE A 9 -2.02 6.24 6.92
N LYS A 10 -2.02 5.90 5.62
CA LYS A 10 -2.73 4.72 5.09
C LYS A 10 -1.73 3.64 4.67
N ILE A 11 -1.63 2.55 5.44
CA ILE A 11 -0.73 1.42 5.14
C ILE A 11 -1.06 0.75 3.79
N SER A 12 -2.31 0.82 3.33
CA SER A 12 -2.70 0.27 2.03
C SER A 12 -2.06 0.99 0.84
N GLY A 13 -1.66 2.26 0.98
CA GLY A 13 -0.97 3.03 -0.05
C GLY A 13 0.36 2.40 -0.49
N PRO A 14 1.35 2.24 0.41
CA PRO A 14 2.62 1.61 0.07
C PRO A 14 2.48 0.14 -0.35
N ILE A 15 1.52 -0.62 0.21
CA ILE A 15 1.25 -1.99 -0.25
C ILE A 15 0.88 -1.99 -1.74
N LYS A 16 -0.08 -1.15 -2.14
CA LYS A 16 -0.51 -1.05 -3.54
C LYS A 16 0.60 -0.56 -4.46
N SER A 17 1.35 0.46 -4.05
CA SER A 17 2.46 1.03 -4.83
C SER A 17 3.58 0.01 -5.09
N HIS A 18 4.04 -0.67 -4.03
CA HIS A 18 5.14 -1.62 -4.17
C HIS A 18 4.69 -2.88 -4.91
N TRP A 19 3.44 -3.31 -4.71
CA TRP A 19 2.89 -4.44 -5.43
C TRP A 19 2.72 -4.12 -6.93
N ALA A 20 2.21 -2.94 -7.26
CA ALA A 20 2.10 -2.45 -8.64
C ALA A 20 3.46 -2.48 -9.35
N LYS A 21 4.50 -1.95 -8.69
CA LYS A 21 5.87 -1.97 -9.21
C LYS A 21 6.45 -3.38 -9.37
N SER A 22 6.12 -4.30 -8.45
CA SER A 22 6.66 -5.66 -8.46
C SER A 22 6.01 -6.55 -9.53
N MET A 23 4.77 -6.24 -9.91
CA MET A 23 3.94 -7.04 -10.82
C MET A 23 3.64 -6.32 -12.15
N ASP A 24 4.25 -5.15 -12.38
CA ASP A 24 4.01 -4.28 -13.54
C ASP A 24 2.52 -3.95 -13.77
N LEU A 25 1.84 -3.53 -12.70
CA LEU A 25 0.41 -3.18 -12.71
C LEU A 25 0.20 -1.67 -12.68
N ASP A 26 -0.98 -1.24 -13.13
CA ASP A 26 -1.37 0.18 -13.09
C ASP A 26 -1.72 0.60 -11.66
N LEU A 27 -0.84 1.43 -11.07
CA LEU A 27 -1.04 1.96 -9.73
C LEU A 27 -2.30 2.82 -9.60
N ASN A 28 -2.65 3.62 -10.61
CA ASN A 28 -3.82 4.50 -10.54
C ASN A 28 -5.10 3.67 -10.44
N GLN A 29 -5.18 2.58 -11.22
CA GLN A 29 -6.29 1.64 -11.16
C GLN A 29 -6.36 0.92 -9.80
N LEU A 30 -5.23 0.53 -9.22
CA LEU A 30 -5.18 -0.08 -7.88
C LEU A 30 -5.55 0.89 -6.74
N MET A 31 -5.30 2.18 -6.94
CA MET A 31 -5.66 3.22 -5.97
C MET A 31 -7.13 3.62 -6.04
N SER A 32 -7.79 3.37 -7.18
CA SER A 32 -9.23 3.57 -7.37
C SER A 32 -10.11 2.58 -6.57
N ASP A 33 -11.42 2.80 -6.62
CA ASP A 33 -12.48 1.94 -6.13
C ASP A 33 -13.03 0.97 -7.21
N GLY A 34 -12.39 0.92 -8.38
CA GLY A 34 -12.84 0.12 -9.52
C GLY A 34 -12.59 -1.40 -9.40
N GLN A 35 -13.23 -2.15 -10.29
CA GLN A 35 -13.15 -3.62 -10.35
C GLN A 35 -11.72 -4.16 -10.51
N TYR A 36 -10.85 -3.40 -11.18
CA TYR A 36 -9.44 -3.75 -11.38
C TYR A 36 -8.75 -4.07 -10.04
N LYS A 37 -8.93 -3.21 -9.04
CA LYS A 37 -8.39 -3.44 -7.69
C LYS A 37 -8.91 -4.73 -7.06
N GLU A 38 -10.20 -5.02 -7.23
CA GLU A 38 -10.83 -6.18 -6.59
C GLU A 38 -10.43 -7.51 -7.23
N GLN A 39 -10.13 -7.54 -8.54
CA GLN A 39 -9.57 -8.72 -9.23
C GLN A 39 -8.26 -9.17 -8.60
N TYR A 40 -7.50 -8.22 -8.07
CA TYR A 40 -6.15 -8.39 -7.60
C TYR A 40 -6.02 -8.42 -6.07
N ARG A 41 -7.10 -8.08 -5.34
CA ARG A 41 -7.08 -7.86 -3.90
C ARG A 41 -6.51 -9.04 -3.12
N LEU A 42 -6.92 -10.27 -3.45
CA LEU A 42 -6.47 -11.46 -2.73
C LEU A 42 -4.97 -11.73 -2.95
N GLN A 43 -4.48 -11.56 -4.18
CA GLN A 43 -3.06 -11.76 -4.50
C GLN A 43 -2.20 -10.69 -3.82
N MET A 44 -2.65 -9.43 -3.86
CA MET A 44 -1.98 -8.32 -3.18
C MET A 44 -1.89 -8.53 -1.66
N ILE A 45 -2.95 -9.06 -1.03
CA ILE A 45 -2.95 -9.36 0.41
C ILE A 45 -1.91 -10.44 0.73
N LYS A 46 -1.93 -11.57 0.01
CA LYS A 46 -0.99 -12.68 0.22
C LYS A 46 0.46 -12.24 0.02
N TRP A 47 0.74 -11.53 -1.08
CA TRP A 47 2.07 -10.96 -1.33
C TRP A 47 2.51 -10.01 -0.22
N GLY A 48 1.60 -9.15 0.26
CA GLY A 48 1.88 -8.24 1.37
C GLY A 48 2.16 -8.99 2.68
N GLU A 49 1.47 -10.11 2.94
CA GLU A 49 1.72 -10.98 4.10
C GLU A 49 3.09 -11.66 4.00
N GLU A 50 3.46 -12.16 2.82
CA GLU A 50 4.79 -12.76 2.59
C GLU A 50 5.93 -11.76 2.87
N ILE A 51 5.76 -10.49 2.48
CA ILE A 51 6.71 -9.43 2.82
C ILE A 51 6.71 -9.15 4.33
N ARG A 52 5.54 -9.00 4.95
CA ARG A 52 5.45 -8.75 6.40
C ARG A 52 6.03 -9.88 7.24
N ASN A 53 5.93 -11.12 6.78
CA ASN A 53 6.53 -12.28 7.45
C ASN A 53 8.06 -12.25 7.43
N LYS A 54 8.66 -11.60 6.43
CA LYS A 54 10.11 -11.37 6.35
C LYS A 54 10.52 -10.12 7.12
N ASP A 55 9.69 -9.08 7.06
CA ASP A 55 9.91 -7.79 7.70
C ASP A 55 8.57 -7.11 8.06
N TYR A 56 8.17 -7.25 9.34
CA TYR A 56 6.91 -6.75 9.86
C TYR A 56 6.75 -5.23 9.74
N GLY A 57 7.87 -4.49 9.72
CA GLY A 57 7.86 -3.02 9.70
C GLY A 57 7.95 -2.42 8.30
N TYR A 58 8.08 -3.23 7.25
CA TYR A 58 8.38 -2.78 5.89
C TYR A 58 7.40 -1.70 5.40
N PHE A 59 6.10 -2.00 5.46
CA PHE A 59 5.07 -1.06 5.01
C PHE A 59 4.84 0.10 5.98
N CYS A 60 5.20 -0.03 7.26
CA CYS A 60 5.11 1.08 8.22
C CYS A 60 6.14 2.17 7.86
N ARG A 61 7.40 1.76 7.61
CA ARG A 61 8.45 2.68 7.15
C ARG A 61 8.09 3.30 5.80
N ALA A 62 7.66 2.48 4.84
CA ALA A 62 7.22 2.98 3.54
C ALA A 62 6.03 3.94 3.63
N ALA A 63 5.12 3.76 4.60
CA ALA A 63 4.01 4.69 4.80
C ALA A 63 4.49 6.02 5.40
N ILE A 64 5.44 5.99 6.33
CA ILE A 64 6.07 7.20 6.86
C ILE A 64 6.75 7.97 5.73
N ASP A 65 7.52 7.30 4.87
CA ASP A 65 8.19 7.94 3.72
C ASP A 65 7.20 8.48 2.68
N MET A 66 6.03 7.84 2.52
CA MET A 66 5.01 8.24 1.55
C MET A 66 4.18 9.46 2.00
N TYR A 67 4.01 9.65 3.30
CA TYR A 67 3.10 10.66 3.86
C TYR A 67 3.79 11.73 4.73
N ASN A 68 5.11 11.65 4.90
CA ASN A 68 5.93 12.72 5.51
C ASN A 68 6.18 13.89 4.55
#